data_AF-A0A973RF88-F1
#
_entry.id   AF-A0A973RF88-F1
#
_cell.length_a   1.000
_cell.length_b   1.000
_cell.length_c   1.000
_cell.angle_alpha   90.00
_cell.angle_beta   90.00
_cell.angle_gamma   90.00
#
_symmetry.space_group_name_H-M   'P 1'
#
loop_
_entity.id
_entity.type
_entity.pdbx_description
1 polymer ?
#
loop_
_entity_poly.entity_id
_entity_poly.type
_entity_poly.pdbx_seq_one_letter_code
_entity_poly.pdbx_strand_id
1 'polypeptide(L)' 'TGTGPSIADIPGTLVLGGGVPVTSGGAPIAGIGVGGAPSGDIDESIAQAALKAITGQLR' A
#
# COMPACT_ATOMS: atom_id res chain seq x y z
N THR A 1 4.53 7.12 23.93
CA THR A 1 4.96 6.11 24.91
C THR A 1 3.77 5.69 25.75
N GLY A 2 3.08 4.64 25.31
CA GLY A 2 1.95 4.01 26.03
C GLY A 2 2.19 2.51 26.09
N THR A 3 1.74 1.86 27.16
CA THR A 3 1.84 0.41 27.36
C THR A 3 1.13 -0.35 26.24
N GLY A 4 1.87 -1.15 25.47
CA GLY A 4 1.37 -1.93 24.32
C GLY A 4 1.50 -1.22 22.96
N PRO A 5 2.70 -0.72 22.58
CA PRO A 5 2.89 -0.11 21.27
C PRO A 5 2.66 -1.14 20.15
N SER A 6 2.07 -0.67 19.05
CA SER A 6 1.76 -1.42 17.84
C SER A 6 2.35 -0.74 16.61
N ILE A 7 2.37 -1.44 15.48
CA ILE A 7 2.80 -0.84 14.20
C ILE A 7 1.89 0.33 13.80
N ALA A 8 0.61 0.32 14.21
CA ALA A 8 -0.33 1.40 13.93
C ALA A 8 -0.01 2.70 14.69
N ASP A 9 0.85 2.65 15.71
CA ASP A 9 1.27 3.84 16.47
C ASP A 9 2.38 4.65 15.78
N ILE A 10 2.91 4.16 14.65
CA ILE A 10 3.93 4.89 13.88
C ILE A 10 3.26 6.10 13.20
N PRO A 11 3.71 7.34 13.46
CA PRO A 11 3.13 8.53 12.85
C PRO A 11 3.18 8.46 11.32
N GLY A 12 2.07 8.85 10.67
CA GLY A 12 1.96 8.85 9.20
C GLY A 12 1.65 7.48 8.59
N THR A 13 1.37 6.45 9.41
CA THR A 13 0.92 5.15 8.92
C THR A 13 -0.61 5.01 9.01
N LEU A 14 -1.14 4.18 8.12
CA LEU A 14 -2.51 3.68 8.18
C LEU A 14 -2.45 2.16 7.94
N VAL A 15 -2.69 1.37 8.98
CA VAL A 15 -2.67 -0.10 8.90
C VAL A 15 -4.05 -0.60 8.48
N LEU A 16 -4.33 -0.49 7.18
CA LEU A 16 -5.60 -0.85 6.53
C LEU A 16 -5.33 -1.37 5.10
N GLY A 17 -6.19 -2.26 4.58
CA GLY A 17 -6.13 -2.68 3.17
C GLY A 17 -6.29 -1.49 2.22
N GLY A 18 -5.66 -1.55 1.04
CA GLY A 18 -5.66 -0.47 0.05
C GLY A 18 -4.29 -0.04 -0.45
N GLY A 19 -3.21 -0.54 0.16
CA GLY A 19 -1.83 -0.21 -0.20
C GLY A 19 -1.10 -1.36 -0.88
N VAL A 20 -0.40 -1.10 -1.99
CA VAL A 20 0.53 -2.05 -2.63
C VAL A 20 1.90 -1.43 -2.89
N PRO A 21 3.00 -2.18 -2.70
CA PRO A 21 4.35 -1.70 -2.98
C PRO A 21 4.67 -1.75 -4.49
N VAL A 22 5.35 -0.71 -4.99
CA VAL A 22 5.97 -0.70 -6.32
C VAL A 22 7.43 -1.10 -6.17
N THR A 23 7.87 -2.15 -6.87
CA THR A 23 9.25 -2.67 -6.79
C THR A 23 9.97 -2.58 -8.13
N SER A 24 11.28 -2.33 -8.09
CA SER A 24 12.18 -2.23 -9.24
C SER A 24 13.57 -2.72 -8.80
N GLY A 25 14.22 -3.58 -9.59
CA GLY A 25 15.48 -4.23 -9.21
C GLY A 25 15.43 -5.01 -7.88
N GLY A 26 14.25 -5.50 -7.46
CA GLY A 26 14.06 -6.23 -6.20
C GLY A 26 13.91 -5.35 -4.95
N ALA A 27 13.93 -4.01 -5.09
CA ALA A 27 13.74 -3.08 -3.99
C ALA A 27 12.42 -2.29 -4.14
N PRO A 28 11.73 -1.93 -3.03
CA PRO A 28 10.58 -1.04 -3.07
C PRO A 28 11.03 0.40 -3.38
N ILE A 29 10.34 1.05 -4.33
CA ILE A 29 10.65 2.42 -4.77
C ILE A 29 9.50 3.41 -4.55
N ALA A 30 8.27 2.92 -4.40
CA ALA A 30 7.07 3.72 -4.16
C ALA A 30 5.95 2.84 -3.59
N GLY A 31 4.82 3.47 -3.24
CA GLY A 31 3.58 2.79 -2.88
C GLY A 31 2.39 3.38 -3.63
N ILE A 32 1.41 2.53 -3.95
CA ILE A 32 0.11 2.96 -4.47
C ILE A 32 -0.90 2.74 -3.35
N GLY A 33 -1.58 3.81 -2.94
CA GLY A 33 -2.65 3.75 -1.93
C GLY A 33 -3.98 4.16 -2.56
N VAL A 34 -5.01 3.36 -2.33
CA VAL A 34 -6.40 3.63 -2.71
C VAL A 34 -7.26 3.63 -1.45
N GLY A 35 -8.28 4.49 -1.43
CA GLY A 35 -9.24 4.56 -0.33
C GLY A 35 -10.59 5.08 -0.83
N GLY A 36 -11.67 4.51 -0.33
CA GLY A 36 -13.03 5.00 -0.56
C GLY A 36 -14.02 3.94 -1.05
N ALA A 37 -13.57 2.73 -1.34
CA ALA A 37 -14.47 1.61 -1.60
C ALA A 37 -15.23 1.16 -0.32
N PRO A 38 -16.28 0.35 -0.45
CA PRO A 38 -17.01 -0.21 0.71
C PRO A 38 -16.14 -1.05 1.66
N SER A 39 -14.98 -1.53 1.23
CA SER A 39 -14.03 -2.31 2.03
C SER A 39 -12.60 -2.21 1.49
N GLY A 40 -11.61 -2.34 2.37
CA GLY A 40 -10.19 -2.12 2.03
C GLY A 40 -9.57 -3.17 1.10
N ASP A 41 -10.16 -4.35 1.00
CA ASP A 41 -9.79 -5.38 0.01
C ASP A 41 -10.18 -4.96 -1.42
N ILE A 42 -11.28 -4.20 -1.58
CA ILE A 42 -11.65 -3.59 -2.86
C ILE A 42 -10.64 -2.49 -3.20
N ASP A 43 -10.29 -1.63 -2.24
CA ASP A 43 -9.25 -0.61 -2.44
C ASP A 43 -7.91 -1.26 -2.84
N GLU A 44 -7.52 -2.37 -2.21
CA GLU A 44 -6.27 -3.08 -2.54
C GLU A 44 -6.31 -3.67 -3.95
N SER A 45 -7.43 -4.25 -4.36
CA SER A 45 -7.63 -4.75 -5.73
C SER A 45 -7.49 -3.64 -6.79
N ILE A 46 -8.02 -2.45 -6.51
CA ILE A 46 -7.85 -1.27 -7.37
C ILE A 46 -6.39 -0.83 -7.40
N ALA A 47 -5.71 -0.83 -6.26
CA ALA A 47 -4.28 -0.51 -6.17
C ALA A 47 -3.41 -1.51 -6.97
N GLN A 48 -3.74 -2.81 -6.91
CA GLN A 48 -3.11 -3.86 -7.71
C GLN A 48 -3.35 -3.66 -9.21
N ALA A 49 -4.55 -3.23 -9.62
CA ALA A 49 -4.85 -2.91 -11.01
C ALA A 49 -3.99 -1.74 -11.53
N ALA A 50 -3.80 -0.70 -10.71
CA ALA A 50 -2.91 0.41 -11.01
C ALA A 50 -1.43 -0.04 -11.11
N LEU A 51 -0.96 -0.90 -10.19
CA LEU A 51 0.39 -1.49 -10.27
C LEU A 51 0.59 -2.27 -11.58
N LYS A 52 -0.40 -3.08 -11.97
CA LYS A 52 -0.37 -3.85 -13.22
C LYS A 52 -0.27 -2.95 -14.46
N ALA A 53 -0.90 -1.79 -14.45
CA ALA A 53 -0.87 -0.84 -15.56
C ALA A 53 0.55 -0.26 -15.80
N ILE A 54 1.39 -0.18 -14.76
CA ILE A 54 2.74 0.40 -14.85
C ILE A 54 3.86 -0.64 -14.82
N THR A 55 3.57 -1.92 -14.56
CA THR A 55 4.59 -2.97 -14.35
C THR A 55 5.59 -3.08 -15.52
N GLY A 56 5.13 -2.93 -16.77
CA GLY A 56 6.00 -2.97 -17.95
C GLY A 56 7.00 -1.81 -18.06
N GLN A 57 6.88 -0.79 -17.21
CA GLN A 57 7.76 0.38 -17.15
C GLN A 57 8.82 0.25 -16.05
N LEU A 58 8.67 -0.71 -15.14
CA LEU A 58 9.57 -0.97 -14.03
C LEU A 58 10.73 -1.86 -14.52
N ARG A 59 11.96 -1.54 -14.13
CA ARG A 59 13.18 -2.28 -14.50
C ARG A 59 13.82 -2.98 -13.32
#